data_AF-A5HHS0-F1
#
_entry.id   AF-A5HHS0-F1
#
_cell.length_a   1.000
_cell.length_b   1.000
_cell.length_c   1.000
_cell.angle_alpha   90.00
_cell.angle_beta   90.00
_cell.angle_gamma   90.00
#
_symmetry.space_group_name_H-M   'P 1'
#
loop_
_entity.id
_entity.type
_entity.pdbx_description
1 polymer ?
#
loop_
_entity_poly.entity_id
_entity_poly.type
_entity_poly.pdbx_seq_one_letter_code
_entity_poly.pdbx_strand_id
1 'polypeptide(L)' 'SKMFTARNAKKKVLYLYNNQLTALPNGVFDQLVNLKWLSLYNNQLTALPNGVFD' A
#
# COMPACT_ATOMS: atom_id res chain seq x y z
N SER A 1 -2.22 -16.05 -9.83
CA SER A 1 -1.75 -14.93 -8.99
C SER A 1 -1.56 -13.72 -9.90
N LYS A 2 -2.44 -12.73 -9.83
CA LYS A 2 -2.27 -11.49 -10.61
C LYS A 2 -1.14 -10.70 -9.96
N MET A 3 -0.02 -10.58 -10.67
CA MET A 3 1.10 -9.72 -10.30
C MET A 3 0.57 -8.31 -10.04
N PHE A 4 0.87 -7.76 -8.87
CA PHE A 4 0.50 -6.40 -8.49
C PHE A 4 1.26 -5.41 -9.38
N THR A 5 0.58 -4.78 -10.34
CA THR A 5 1.21 -3.76 -11.19
C THR A 5 1.19 -2.41 -10.46
N ALA A 6 2.21 -2.13 -9.64
CA ALA A 6 2.43 -0.81 -9.07
C ALA A 6 3.06 0.11 -10.15
N ARG A 7 2.30 1.09 -10.65
CA ARG A 7 2.81 2.07 -11.63
C ARG A 7 3.44 3.27 -10.92
N ASN A 8 4.75 3.24 -10.71
CA ASN A 8 5.53 4.38 -10.19
C ASN A 8 5.85 5.39 -11.30
N ALA A 9 4.95 6.34 -11.56
CA ALA A 9 5.16 7.39 -12.56
C ALA A 9 5.38 8.76 -11.90
N LYS A 10 6.63 9.13 -11.59
CA LYS A 10 7.11 10.48 -11.17
C LYS A 10 6.34 11.20 -10.03
N LYS A 11 5.32 10.58 -9.47
CA LYS A 11 4.47 11.08 -8.39
C LYS A 11 4.52 10.06 -7.28
N LYS A 12 4.75 10.58 -6.08
CA LYS A 12 4.89 9.90 -4.79
C LYS A 12 3.55 9.27 -4.35
N VAL A 13 2.94 8.44 -5.17
CA VAL A 13 1.55 7.99 -5.01
C VAL A 13 1.46 6.49 -5.27
N LEU A 14 0.95 5.74 -4.31
CA LEU A 14 0.71 4.31 -4.40
C LEU A 14 -0.79 4.02 -4.37
N TYR A 15 -1.28 3.39 -5.44
CA TYR A 15 -2.67 2.97 -5.56
C TYR A 15 -2.76 1.46 -5.34
N LEU A 16 -3.38 1.06 -4.22
CA LEU A 16 -3.72 -0.33 -3.89
C LEU A 16 -5.24 -0.53 -3.77
N TYR A 17 -6.03 0.45 -4.21
CA TYR A 17 -7.48 0.40 -4.10
C TYR A 17 -8.11 -0.70 -4.98
N ASN A 18 -9.31 -1.15 -4.63
CA ASN A 18 -10.06 -2.21 -5.31
C ASN A 18 -9.28 -3.54 -5.40
N ASN A 19 -8.64 -3.94 -4.31
CA ASN A 19 -7.99 -5.24 -4.18
C ASN A 19 -8.67 -6.08 -3.09
N GLN A 20 -8.13 -7.27 -2.84
CA GLN A 20 -8.62 -8.20 -1.82
C GLN A 20 -7.60 -8.34 -0.68
N LEU A 21 -6.89 -7.25 -0.35
CA LEU A 21 -5.90 -7.27 0.71
C LEU A 21 -6.62 -7.45 2.05
N THR A 22 -6.29 -8.52 2.76
CA THR A 22 -6.79 -8.83 4.11
C THR A 22 -5.82 -8.43 5.21
N ALA A 23 -4.53 -8.32 4.87
CA ALA A 23 -3.47 -7.81 5.73
C ALA A 23 -2.39 -7.11 4.90
N LEU A 24 -1.57 -6.29 5.59
CA LEU A 24 -0.33 -5.74 5.05
C LEU A 24 0.83 -6.34 5.84
N PRO A 25 1.93 -6.77 5.18
CA PRO A 25 3.14 -7.16 5.89
C PRO A 25 3.74 -6.00 6.69
N ASN A 26 4.38 -6.30 7.82
CA ASN A 26 5.18 -5.32 8.55
C ASN A 26 6.27 -4.74 7.63
N GLY A 27 6.45 -3.43 7.67
CA GLY A 27 7.50 -2.73 6.93
C GLY A 27 7.32 -2.70 5.40
N VAL A 28 6.14 -3.07 4.87
CA VAL A 28 5.90 -3.11 3.42
C VAL A 28 6.10 -1.76 2.72
N PHE A 29 6.10 -0.65 3.47
CA PHE A 29 6.29 0.70 2.96
C PHE A 29 7.59 1.37 3.38
N ASP A 30 8.49 0.70 4.12
CA ASP A 30 9.70 1.33 4.70
C ASP A 30 10.63 1.95 3.65
N GLN A 31 10.72 1.30 2.48
CA GLN A 31 11.56 1.78 1.38
C GLN A 31 10.87 2.86 0.53
N LEU A 32 9.59 3.12 0.78
CA LEU A 32 8.82 4.17 0.12
C LEU A 32 9.01 5.51 0.87
N VAL A 33 10.26 5.86 1.18
CA VAL A 33 10.69 7.06 1.95
C VAL A 33 10.19 8.39 1.39
N ASN A 34 9.66 8.36 0.17
CA ASN A 34 9.15 9.51 -0.53
C ASN A 34 7.64 9.46 -0.76
N LEU A 35 6.91 8.45 -0.30
CA LEU A 35 5.46 8.32 -0.52
C LEU A 35 4.70 9.49 0.08
N LYS A 36 3.78 10.08 -0.69
CA LYS A 36 2.91 11.20 -0.29
C LYS A 36 1.45 10.81 -0.21
N TRP A 37 1.05 9.79 -0.96
CA TRP A 37 -0.33 9.36 -0.99
C TRP A 37 -0.41 7.85 -1.18
N LEU A 38 -1.24 7.23 -0.36
CA LEU A 38 -1.54 5.81 -0.38
C LEU A 38 -3.06 5.67 -0.37
N SER A 39 -3.62 4.89 -1.30
CA SER A 39 -5.01 4.46 -1.19
C SER A 39 -5.11 2.97 -1.09
N LEU A 40 -5.74 2.55 0.00
CA LEU A 40 -6.13 1.18 0.33
C LEU A 40 -7.65 1.01 0.22
N TYR A 41 -8.37 1.97 -0.35
CA TYR A 41 -9.83 1.95 -0.45
C TYR A 41 -10.34 0.67 -1.14
N ASN A 42 -11.49 0.15 -0.70
CA ASN A 42 -12.08 -1.09 -1.25
C ASN A 42 -11.09 -2.26 -1.22
N ASN A 43 -10.58 -2.53 -0.02
CA ASN A 43 -9.88 -3.74 0.37
C ASN A 43 -10.65 -4.41 1.52
N GLN A 44 -10.10 -5.49 2.08
CA GLN A 44 -10.66 -6.26 3.20
C GLN A 44 -9.79 -6.12 4.46
N LEU A 45 -9.02 -5.03 4.55
CA LEU A 45 -8.16 -4.74 5.69
C LEU A 45 -9.02 -4.42 6.90
N THR A 46 -8.85 -5.16 7.99
CA THR A 46 -9.52 -4.91 9.28
C THR A 46 -8.66 -4.06 10.21
N ALA A 47 -7.35 -4.07 10.01
CA ALA A 47 -6.37 -3.29 10.75
C ALA A 47 -5.18 -2.97 9.85
N LEU A 48 -4.40 -1.96 10.26
CA LEU A 48 -3.08 -1.71 9.71
C LEU A 48 -2.01 -2.20 10.69
N PRO A 49 -0.83 -2.64 10.22
CA PRO A 49 0.28 -2.97 11.10
C PRO A 49 0.71 -1.78 11.96
N ASN A 50 1.20 -2.06 13.17
CA ASN A 50 1.85 -1.04 13.97
C ASN A 50 3.06 -0.49 13.22
N GLY A 51 3.23 0.83 13.26
CA GLY A 51 4.34 1.52 12.60
C GLY A 51 4.34 1.45 11.08
N VAL A 52 3.20 1.13 10.45
CA VAL A 52 3.07 1.13 8.98
C VAL A 52 3.36 2.50 8.32
N PHE A 53 3.39 3.57 9.12
CA PHE A 53 3.67 4.95 8.70
C PHE A 53 4.75 5.64 9.56
N ASP A 54 5.54 4.87 10.31
CA ASP A 54 6.65 5.41 11.10
C ASP A 54 7.82 5.88 10.20
#